data_AF-A0A2J4XXG0-F1
#
_entry.id   AF-A0A2J4XXG0-F1
#
_cell.length_a   1.000
_cell.length_b   1.000
_cell.length_c   1.000
_cell.angle_alpha   90.00
_cell.angle_beta   90.00
_cell.angle_gamma   90.00
#
_symmetry.space_group_name_H-M   'P 1'
#
loop_
_entity.id
_entity.type
_entity.pdbx_description
1 polymer ?
#
loop_
_entity_poly.entity_id
_entity_poly.type
_entity_poly.pdbx_seq_one_letter_code
_entity_poly.pdbx_strand_id
1 'polypeptide(L)'
;KWQGRLVMSLTPQQQDIGYAGKEVTLQARLRGQALTVSDFSARLVEDQAPVKLVGEFQMPLVPDGLPVDGHLFSTFEFPQTPGLVDAELEWQKNRGQLLVTPRGEVEPMLDLPWEITPDRIVISDGRWHTEYAGNALSGRVALSLGNWQQGTEQMQVSGRLNVLTQGQAGKGNAVLNIGPGKLSMDSSDMPLQLTGEAKLGDLIFYARLPAQLSGPLTAPVLNFHPGALLRSRGRVIDSLNIDEIRWPL
;
A
#
# COMPACT_ATOMS: atom_id res chain seq x y z
N LYS A 1 15.15 -13.30 17.08
CA LYS A 1 13.72 -13.28 16.66
C LYS A 1 13.40 -14.45 15.73
N TRP A 2 14.11 -14.60 14.61
CA TRP A 2 13.83 -15.63 13.59
C TRP A 2 14.54 -16.97 13.82
N GLN A 3 14.67 -17.45 15.05
CA GLN A 3 15.27 -18.77 15.31
C GLN A 3 14.20 -19.87 15.13
N GLY A 4 14.61 -21.03 14.64
CA GLY A 4 13.69 -22.14 14.37
C GLY A 4 14.39 -23.38 13.83
N ARG A 5 13.59 -24.42 13.58
CA ARG A 5 14.02 -25.69 12.99
C ARG A 5 13.73 -25.69 11.50
N LEU A 6 14.75 -25.97 10.70
CA LEU A 6 14.64 -26.23 9.28
C LEU A 6 14.65 -27.75 9.04
N VAL A 7 13.70 -28.25 8.26
CA VAL A 7 13.63 -29.62 7.79
C VAL A 7 13.54 -29.58 6.27
N MET A 8 14.40 -30.34 5.60
CA MET A 8 14.44 -30.38 4.14
C MET A 8 14.49 -31.84 3.69
N SER A 9 13.72 -32.15 2.65
CA SER A 9 13.81 -33.41 1.91
C SER A 9 14.06 -33.08 0.46
N LEU A 10 15.24 -33.45 -0.06
CA LEU A 10 15.71 -33.00 -1.36
C LEU A 10 15.93 -34.22 -2.27
N THR A 11 15.12 -34.32 -3.31
CA THR A 11 15.29 -35.26 -4.41
C THR A 11 15.42 -34.47 -5.72
N PRO A 12 15.99 -35.05 -6.79
CA PRO A 12 16.06 -34.37 -8.09
C PRO A 12 14.69 -33.94 -8.64
N GLN A 13 13.62 -34.66 -8.29
CA GLN A 13 12.26 -34.41 -8.79
C GLN A 13 11.40 -33.53 -7.84
N GLN A 14 11.70 -33.55 -6.54
CA GLN A 14 10.91 -32.87 -5.52
C GLN A 14 11.78 -32.39 -4.36
N GLN A 15 11.54 -31.16 -3.94
CA GLN A 15 12.15 -30.57 -2.75
C GLN A 15 11.03 -30.15 -1.80
N ASP A 16 10.99 -30.70 -0.58
CA ASP A 16 10.09 -30.26 0.48
C ASP A 16 10.90 -29.47 1.51
N ILE A 17 10.39 -28.29 1.87
CA ILE A 17 11.01 -27.38 2.83
C ILE A 17 10.00 -27.07 3.92
N GLY A 18 10.35 -27.42 5.16
CA GLY A 18 9.60 -27.09 6.34
C GLY A 18 10.43 -26.22 7.27
N TYR A 19 9.90 -25.08 7.71
CA TYR A 19 10.50 -24.24 8.73
C TYR A 19 9.52 -24.02 9.88
N ALA A 20 10.00 -24.19 11.10
CA ALA A 20 9.22 -23.97 12.31
C ALA A 20 10.01 -23.13 13.32
N GLY A 21 9.65 -21.86 13.43
CA GLY A 21 10.16 -20.93 14.43
C GLY A 21 9.03 -20.31 15.24
N LYS A 22 9.39 -19.51 16.25
CA LYS A 22 8.41 -18.84 17.13
C LYS A 22 7.55 -17.82 16.37
N GLU A 23 8.16 -17.06 15.47
CA GLU A 23 7.50 -15.95 14.75
C GLU A 23 7.20 -16.29 13.29
N VAL A 24 7.70 -17.42 12.77
CA VAL A 24 7.49 -17.84 11.37
C VAL A 24 7.34 -19.35 11.27
N THR A 25 6.33 -19.78 10.51
CA THR A 25 6.24 -21.13 9.96
C THR A 25 6.19 -21.10 8.45
N LEU A 26 6.74 -22.13 7.82
CA LEU A 26 6.68 -22.35 6.38
C LEU A 26 6.58 -23.84 6.08
N GLN A 27 5.71 -24.19 5.14
CA GLN A 27 5.67 -25.48 4.45
C GLN A 27 5.57 -25.20 2.96
N ALA A 28 6.60 -25.63 2.23
CA ALA A 28 6.71 -25.42 0.81
C ALA A 28 7.20 -26.68 0.09
N ARG A 29 6.75 -26.84 -1.16
CA ARG A 29 7.14 -27.92 -2.05
C ARG A 29 7.50 -27.38 -3.42
N LEU A 30 8.66 -27.74 -3.92
CA LEU A 30 9.10 -27.45 -5.28
C LEU A 30 9.14 -28.75 -6.10
N ARG A 31 8.45 -28.79 -7.24
CA ARG A 31 8.49 -29.86 -8.24
C ARG A 31 8.86 -29.28 -9.60
N GLY A 32 10.09 -29.54 -10.04
CA GLY A 32 10.65 -28.83 -11.20
C GLY A 32 10.70 -27.32 -10.91
N GLN A 33 9.85 -26.54 -11.60
CA GLN A 33 9.71 -25.10 -11.38
C GLN A 33 8.43 -24.73 -10.60
N ALA A 34 7.53 -25.67 -10.34
CA ALA A 34 6.29 -25.38 -9.62
C ALA A 34 6.55 -25.39 -8.11
N LEU A 35 6.49 -24.22 -7.48
CA LEU A 35 6.59 -24.01 -6.05
C LEU A 35 5.19 -23.84 -5.46
N THR A 36 4.81 -24.70 -4.52
CA THR A 36 3.57 -24.57 -3.74
C THR A 36 3.93 -24.25 -2.29
N VAL A 37 3.38 -23.16 -1.75
CA VAL A 37 3.42 -22.82 -0.33
C VAL A 37 2.06 -23.16 0.28
N SER A 38 2.01 -24.21 1.08
CA SER A 38 0.77 -24.73 1.67
C SER A 38 0.49 -24.18 3.07
N ASP A 39 1.52 -23.71 3.77
CA ASP A 39 1.41 -23.02 5.04
C ASP A 39 2.53 -21.98 5.11
N PHE A 40 2.16 -20.72 5.28
CA PHE A 40 3.07 -19.70 5.74
C PHE A 40 2.34 -18.86 6.78
N SER A 41 3.01 -18.60 7.89
CA SER A 41 2.50 -17.73 8.96
C SER A 41 3.65 -16.91 9.49
N ALA A 42 3.48 -15.58 9.57
CA ALA A 42 4.51 -14.69 10.10
C ALA A 42 3.93 -13.61 11.01
N ARG A 43 4.50 -13.43 12.20
CA ARG A 43 4.20 -12.29 13.08
C ARG A 43 5.15 -11.13 12.77
N LEU A 44 4.66 -10.16 12.00
CA LEU A 44 5.45 -9.00 11.55
C LEU A 44 5.48 -7.89 12.61
N VAL A 45 4.34 -7.61 13.24
CA VAL A 45 4.17 -6.58 14.28
C VAL A 45 3.92 -7.26 15.63
N GLU A 46 4.52 -6.72 16.69
CA GLU A 46 4.29 -7.19 18.06
C GLU A 46 2.83 -6.96 18.45
N ASP A 47 2.24 -7.89 19.20
CA ASP A 47 0.83 -7.88 19.63
C ASP A 47 -0.25 -7.94 18.52
N GLN A 48 0.13 -8.17 17.26
CA GLN A 48 -0.82 -8.44 16.17
C GLN A 48 -0.92 -9.92 15.81
N ALA A 49 -2.06 -10.30 15.23
CA ALA A 49 -2.26 -11.62 14.67
C ALA A 49 -1.24 -11.89 13.54
N PRO A 50 -0.74 -13.13 13.40
CA PRO A 50 0.19 -13.45 12.34
C PRO A 50 -0.50 -13.41 10.97
N VAL A 51 0.20 -12.91 9.97
CA VAL A 51 -0.23 -12.93 8.57
C VAL A 51 -0.10 -14.35 8.05
N LYS A 52 -1.18 -14.88 7.46
CA LYS A 52 -1.19 -16.21 6.84
C LYS A 52 -1.19 -16.09 5.32
N LEU A 53 -0.47 -16.98 4.65
CA LEU A 53 -0.35 -16.98 3.20
C LEU A 53 -0.27 -18.41 2.66
N VAL A 54 -0.93 -18.61 1.53
CA VAL A 54 -0.80 -19.79 0.68
C VAL A 54 -0.60 -19.32 -0.76
N GLY A 55 0.05 -20.11 -1.58
CA GLY A 55 0.25 -19.73 -2.98
C GLY A 55 0.96 -20.75 -3.82
N GLU A 56 0.84 -20.55 -5.12
CA GLU A 56 1.46 -21.34 -6.17
C GLU A 56 2.28 -20.40 -7.06
N PHE A 57 3.51 -20.79 -7.36
CA PHE A 57 4.47 -19.96 -8.07
C PHE A 57 5.19 -20.80 -9.11
N GLN A 58 5.42 -20.19 -10.27
CA GLN A 58 6.28 -20.74 -11.30
C GLN A 58 7.66 -20.09 -11.18
N MET A 59 8.63 -20.87 -10.72
CA MET A 59 10.02 -20.42 -10.58
C MET A 59 10.70 -20.31 -11.95
N PRO A 60 11.64 -19.37 -12.15
CA PRO A 60 12.45 -19.32 -13.37
C PRO A 60 13.41 -20.53 -13.46
N LEU A 61 13.82 -20.88 -14.69
CA LEU A 61 14.81 -21.94 -14.94
C LEU A 61 16.18 -21.63 -14.34
N VAL A 62 16.56 -20.35 -14.36
CA VAL A 62 17.75 -19.82 -13.69
C VAL A 62 17.25 -19.04 -12.48
N PRO A 63 17.75 -19.30 -11.26
CA PRO A 63 17.30 -18.63 -10.05
C PRO A 63 17.94 -17.23 -9.93
N ASP A 64 17.75 -16.38 -10.93
CA ASP A 64 18.28 -15.01 -11.00
C ASP A 64 17.20 -13.94 -10.78
N GLY A 65 15.96 -14.34 -10.50
CA GLY A 65 14.84 -13.41 -10.35
C GLY A 65 13.66 -13.93 -9.54
N LEU A 66 12.62 -13.09 -9.50
CA LEU A 66 11.32 -13.42 -8.92
C LEU A 66 10.60 -14.51 -9.74
N PRO A 67 9.61 -15.21 -9.16
CA PRO A 67 8.81 -16.17 -9.92
C PRO A 67 8.18 -15.52 -11.15
N VAL A 68 8.18 -16.22 -12.28
CA VAL A 68 7.70 -15.70 -13.56
C VAL A 68 6.19 -15.55 -13.57
N ASP A 69 5.48 -16.47 -12.93
CA ASP A 69 4.03 -16.43 -12.77
C ASP A 69 3.69 -16.83 -11.33
N GLY A 70 2.53 -16.42 -10.84
CA GLY A 70 2.11 -16.82 -9.51
C GLY A 70 0.71 -16.41 -9.15
N HIS A 71 0.17 -17.15 -8.18
CA HIS A 71 -1.09 -16.89 -7.52
C HIS A 71 -0.86 -17.02 -6.02
N LEU A 72 -1.16 -15.95 -5.29
CA LEU A 72 -0.93 -15.86 -3.86
C LEU A 72 -2.19 -15.35 -3.19
N PHE A 73 -2.57 -16.03 -2.12
CA PHE A 73 -3.71 -15.67 -1.30
C PHE A 73 -3.26 -15.49 0.15
N SER A 74 -3.74 -14.44 0.80
CA SER A 74 -3.43 -14.13 2.18
C SER A 74 -4.63 -13.55 2.91
N THR A 75 -4.72 -13.82 4.22
CA THR A 75 -5.73 -13.20 5.10
C THR A 75 -5.01 -12.54 6.27
N PHE A 76 -5.33 -11.27 6.53
CA PHE A 76 -4.73 -10.49 7.62
C PHE A 76 -5.61 -9.32 8.09
N GLU A 77 -5.28 -8.72 9.23
CA GLU A 77 -5.93 -7.50 9.72
C GLU A 77 -5.39 -6.27 8.99
N PHE A 78 -6.29 -5.43 8.45
CA PHE A 78 -5.88 -4.24 7.70
C PHE A 78 -5.79 -3.02 8.65
N PRO A 79 -4.66 -2.27 8.70
CA PRO A 79 -4.43 -1.25 9.73
C PRO A 79 -5.49 -0.12 9.81
N GLN A 80 -6.22 0.15 8.72
CA GLN A 80 -7.20 1.23 8.63
C GLN A 80 -8.66 0.74 8.59
N THR A 81 -8.89 -0.58 8.55
CA THR A 81 -10.23 -1.17 8.45
C THR A 81 -10.41 -2.22 9.54
N PRO A 82 -11.40 -2.07 10.44
CA PRO A 82 -11.69 -3.09 11.43
C PRO A 82 -12.01 -4.43 10.76
N GLY A 83 -11.32 -5.49 11.17
CA GLY A 83 -11.56 -6.85 10.71
C GLY A 83 -10.49 -7.40 9.76
N LEU A 84 -10.77 -8.60 9.25
CA LEU A 84 -9.88 -9.31 8.33
C LEU A 84 -10.17 -8.92 6.89
N VAL A 85 -9.12 -8.83 6.10
CA VAL A 85 -9.18 -8.72 4.63
C VAL A 85 -8.57 -9.97 4.01
N ASP A 86 -9.10 -10.35 2.86
CA ASP A 86 -8.53 -11.33 1.96
C ASP A 86 -7.79 -10.59 0.84
N ALA A 87 -6.52 -10.91 0.65
CA ALA A 87 -5.66 -10.34 -0.37
C ALA A 87 -5.25 -11.41 -1.37
N GLU A 88 -5.47 -11.11 -2.65
CA GLU A 88 -5.15 -11.98 -3.77
C GLU A 88 -4.18 -11.25 -4.70
N LEU A 89 -3.03 -11.88 -4.96
CA LEU A 89 -2.01 -11.40 -5.87
C LEU A 89 -1.85 -12.43 -6.98
N GLU A 90 -2.21 -12.05 -8.20
CA GLU A 90 -2.03 -12.87 -9.39
C GLU A 90 -1.11 -12.14 -10.37
N TRP A 91 -0.19 -12.88 -11.00
CA TRP A 91 0.63 -12.32 -12.07
C TRP A 91 1.05 -13.34 -13.11
N GLN A 92 1.33 -12.79 -14.29
CA GLN A 92 1.92 -13.51 -15.40
C GLN A 92 3.04 -12.68 -16.00
N LYS A 93 4.22 -13.28 -16.09
CA LYS A 93 5.47 -12.63 -16.51
C LYS A 93 5.77 -11.36 -15.71
N ASN A 94 5.44 -10.22 -16.29
CA ASN A 94 5.87 -8.91 -15.82
C ASN A 94 4.69 -8.00 -15.47
N ARG A 95 3.48 -8.57 -15.36
CA ARG A 95 2.26 -7.84 -15.01
C ARG A 95 1.39 -8.66 -14.09
N GLY A 96 0.64 -8.00 -13.24
CA GLY A 96 -0.29 -8.67 -12.34
C GLY A 96 -1.29 -7.70 -11.73
N GLN A 97 -2.03 -8.21 -10.76
CA GLN A 97 -3.05 -7.46 -10.04
C GLN A 97 -3.03 -7.88 -8.58
N LEU A 98 -3.09 -6.89 -7.70
CA LEU A 98 -3.38 -7.10 -6.28
C LEU A 98 -4.82 -6.66 -6.01
N LEU A 99 -5.64 -7.59 -5.54
CA LEU A 99 -6.98 -7.33 -5.03
C LEU A 99 -6.96 -7.49 -3.51
N VAL A 100 -7.60 -6.57 -2.79
CA VAL A 100 -7.83 -6.68 -1.35
C VAL A 100 -9.30 -6.46 -1.07
N THR A 101 -9.94 -7.43 -0.44
CA THR A 101 -11.38 -7.45 -0.21
C THR A 101 -11.67 -7.66 1.28
N PRO A 102 -12.53 -6.84 1.90
CA PRO A 102 -13.01 -7.13 3.25
C PRO A 102 -13.63 -8.53 3.30
N ARG A 103 -13.32 -9.29 4.35
CA ARG A 103 -13.80 -10.67 4.43
C ARG A 103 -15.33 -10.73 4.49
N GLY A 104 -15.94 -11.47 3.57
CA GLY A 104 -17.39 -11.59 3.44
C GLY A 104 -18.03 -10.59 2.49
N GLU A 105 -17.24 -9.66 1.92
CA GLU A 105 -17.68 -8.76 0.87
C GLU A 105 -17.26 -9.27 -0.51
N VAL A 106 -17.89 -8.71 -1.55
CA VAL A 106 -17.61 -9.05 -2.96
C VAL A 106 -16.80 -7.96 -3.64
N GLU A 107 -16.99 -6.70 -3.24
CA GLU A 107 -16.31 -5.56 -3.86
C GLU A 107 -14.93 -5.35 -3.20
N PRO A 108 -13.84 -5.33 -3.97
CA PRO A 108 -12.51 -5.08 -3.41
C PRO A 108 -12.37 -3.63 -2.95
N MET A 109 -11.77 -3.44 -1.77
CA MET A 109 -11.37 -2.13 -1.26
C MET A 109 -10.11 -1.60 -1.97
N LEU A 110 -9.28 -2.48 -2.52
CA LEU A 110 -8.10 -2.13 -3.31
C LEU A 110 -8.04 -3.00 -4.55
N ASP A 111 -7.80 -2.36 -5.69
CA ASP A 111 -7.54 -3.00 -6.97
C ASP A 111 -6.34 -2.32 -7.61
N LEU A 112 -5.19 -2.99 -7.59
CA LEU A 112 -3.91 -2.43 -7.98
C LEU A 112 -3.31 -3.27 -9.12
N PRO A 113 -3.61 -2.94 -10.39
CA PRO A 113 -2.89 -3.50 -11.51
C PRO A 113 -1.48 -2.96 -11.52
N TRP A 114 -0.50 -3.85 -11.70
CA TRP A 114 0.90 -3.49 -11.68
C TRP A 114 1.66 -4.10 -12.85
N GLU A 115 2.74 -3.42 -13.22
CA GLU A 115 3.73 -3.91 -14.17
C GLU A 115 5.14 -3.74 -13.58
N ILE A 116 6.02 -4.68 -13.92
CA ILE A 116 7.41 -4.71 -13.48
C ILE A 116 8.36 -4.83 -14.67
N THR A 117 9.50 -4.17 -14.53
CA THR A 117 10.66 -4.23 -15.41
C THR A 117 11.92 -4.24 -14.53
N PRO A 118 13.10 -4.54 -15.07
CA PRO A 118 14.34 -4.49 -14.29
C PRO A 118 14.55 -3.14 -13.57
N ASP A 119 14.15 -2.04 -14.21
CA ASP A 119 14.41 -0.68 -13.69
C ASP A 119 13.22 -0.10 -12.91
N ARG A 120 12.01 -0.63 -13.08
CA ARG A 120 10.79 0.03 -12.60
C ARG A 120 9.66 -0.93 -12.24
N ILE A 121 8.94 -0.62 -11.15
CA ILE A 121 7.58 -1.12 -10.85
C ILE A 121 6.60 0.03 -11.03
N VAL A 122 5.44 -0.23 -11.64
CA VAL A 122 4.39 0.77 -11.86
C VAL A 122 3.04 0.21 -11.46
N ILE A 123 2.24 1.03 -10.78
CA ILE A 123 0.79 0.94 -10.69
C ILE A 123 0.27 2.15 -11.45
N SER A 124 -0.41 1.98 -12.58
CA SER A 124 -0.86 3.12 -13.39
C SER A 124 -2.30 3.51 -13.12
N ASP A 125 -3.13 2.55 -12.72
CA ASP A 125 -4.59 2.71 -12.72
C ASP A 125 -5.25 2.06 -11.51
N GLY A 126 -4.58 2.11 -10.36
CA GLY A 126 -5.10 1.55 -9.13
C GLY A 126 -6.38 2.23 -8.69
N ARG A 127 -7.26 1.47 -8.07
CA ARG A 127 -8.52 1.91 -7.46
C ARG A 127 -8.49 1.57 -5.99
N TRP A 128 -9.14 2.43 -5.23
CA TRP A 128 -9.33 2.19 -3.81
C TRP A 128 -10.66 2.74 -3.36
N HIS A 129 -11.23 2.12 -2.34
CA HIS A 129 -12.42 2.53 -1.63
C HIS A 129 -12.29 2.17 -0.15
N THR A 130 -12.77 3.04 0.73
CA THR A 130 -12.89 2.76 2.16
C THR A 130 -14.01 3.60 2.74
N GLU A 131 -14.45 3.26 3.94
CA GLU A 131 -15.22 4.18 4.77
C GLU A 131 -14.32 4.81 5.84
N TYR A 132 -14.48 6.11 6.07
CA TYR A 132 -13.80 6.81 7.15
C TYR A 132 -14.75 7.79 7.82
N ALA A 133 -14.89 7.68 9.14
CA ALA A 133 -15.80 8.50 9.95
C ALA A 133 -17.23 8.58 9.37
N GLY A 134 -17.75 7.46 8.86
CA GLY A 134 -19.09 7.36 8.25
C GLY A 134 -19.24 7.97 6.85
N ASN A 135 -18.13 8.32 6.19
CA ASN A 135 -18.14 8.83 4.81
C ASN A 135 -17.45 7.83 3.89
N ALA A 136 -18.10 7.53 2.76
CA ALA A 136 -17.49 6.75 1.69
C ALA A 136 -16.41 7.58 0.99
N LEU A 137 -15.19 7.06 1.01
CA LEU A 137 -14.03 7.58 0.31
C LEU A 137 -13.67 6.63 -0.82
N SER A 138 -13.30 7.18 -1.97
CA SER A 138 -12.83 6.38 -3.09
C SER A 138 -11.85 7.16 -3.93
N GLY A 139 -11.14 6.48 -4.81
CA GLY A 139 -10.38 7.20 -5.82
C GLY A 139 -9.43 6.33 -6.60
N ARG A 140 -8.36 6.98 -7.05
CA ARG A 140 -7.40 6.41 -7.99
C ARG A 140 -6.00 6.58 -7.44
N VAL A 141 -5.15 5.60 -7.68
CA VAL A 141 -3.75 5.65 -7.30
C VAL A 141 -2.87 5.26 -8.49
N ALA A 142 -1.86 6.08 -8.73
CA ALA A 142 -0.75 5.76 -9.59
C ALA A 142 0.54 5.85 -8.77
N LEU A 143 1.42 4.86 -8.90
CA LEU A 143 2.69 4.77 -8.19
C LEU A 143 3.76 4.27 -9.15
N SER A 144 4.97 4.80 -9.04
CA SER A 144 6.14 4.29 -9.74
C SER A 144 7.32 4.20 -8.78
N LEU A 145 7.97 3.05 -8.79
CA LEU A 145 9.20 2.75 -8.05
C LEU A 145 10.31 2.49 -9.07
N GLY A 146 11.26 3.40 -9.20
CA GLY A 146 12.47 3.25 -10.03
C GLY A 146 13.65 2.71 -9.21
N ASN A 147 14.62 2.08 -9.89
CA ASN A 147 15.85 1.55 -9.30
C ASN A 147 15.61 0.53 -8.16
N TRP A 148 14.48 -0.16 -8.17
CA TRP A 148 14.05 -1.02 -7.06
C TRP A 148 15.02 -2.19 -6.79
N GLN A 149 15.75 -2.66 -7.82
CA GLN A 149 16.77 -3.70 -7.68
C GLN A 149 18.09 -3.21 -7.08
N GLN A 150 18.31 -1.89 -7.03
CA GLN A 150 19.54 -1.30 -6.48
C GLN A 150 19.47 -1.09 -4.96
N GLY A 151 18.39 -1.57 -4.31
CA GLY A 151 18.14 -1.45 -2.88
C GLY A 151 17.27 -0.24 -2.52
N THR A 152 16.68 -0.28 -1.33
CA THR A 152 15.74 0.75 -0.84
C THR A 152 16.35 2.15 -0.84
N GLU A 153 17.65 2.25 -0.62
CA GLU A 153 18.37 3.53 -0.54
C GLU A 153 18.58 4.21 -1.90
N GLN A 154 18.50 3.47 -3.01
CA GLN A 154 18.59 4.01 -4.38
C GLN A 154 17.22 4.11 -5.06
N MET A 155 16.17 3.62 -4.39
CA MET A 155 14.84 3.54 -4.93
C MET A 155 14.22 4.94 -5.08
N GLN A 156 13.77 5.24 -6.28
CA GLN A 156 13.09 6.49 -6.62
C GLN A 156 11.58 6.26 -6.58
N VAL A 157 10.87 6.97 -5.71
CA VAL A 157 9.41 6.84 -5.57
C VAL A 157 8.72 8.08 -6.13
N SER A 158 7.66 7.87 -6.91
CA SER A 158 6.75 8.93 -7.36
C SER A 158 5.33 8.39 -7.47
N GLY A 159 4.33 9.25 -7.32
CA GLY A 159 2.95 8.81 -7.40
C GLY A 159 1.93 9.94 -7.31
N ARG A 160 0.67 9.55 -7.50
CA ARG A 160 -0.49 10.41 -7.41
C ARG A 160 -1.64 9.61 -6.82
N LEU A 161 -2.21 10.13 -5.75
CA LEU A 161 -3.41 9.62 -5.12
C LEU A 161 -4.52 10.65 -5.30
N ASN A 162 -5.66 10.22 -5.83
CA ASN A 162 -6.88 11.01 -5.83
C ASN A 162 -7.84 10.47 -4.77
N VAL A 163 -8.51 11.37 -4.07
CA VAL A 163 -9.53 11.12 -3.05
C VAL A 163 -10.79 11.85 -3.45
N LEU A 164 -11.85 11.08 -3.67
CA LEU A 164 -13.22 11.54 -3.85
C LEU A 164 -13.98 11.25 -2.56
N THR A 165 -14.57 12.28 -1.98
CA THR A 165 -15.48 12.13 -0.86
C THR A 165 -16.92 12.17 -1.36
N GLN A 166 -17.79 11.32 -0.81
CA GLN A 166 -19.23 11.43 -0.99
C GLN A 166 -19.87 11.61 0.39
N GLY A 167 -20.51 12.76 0.61
CA GLY A 167 -21.20 13.06 1.86
C GLY A 167 -22.41 13.94 1.61
N GLN A 168 -23.16 14.24 2.69
CA GLN A 168 -24.38 15.05 2.64
C GLN A 168 -24.14 16.46 2.05
N ALA A 169 -22.93 16.98 2.22
CA ALA A 169 -22.47 18.27 1.71
C ALA A 169 -22.14 18.28 0.20
N GLY A 170 -22.23 17.11 -0.47
CA GLY A 170 -21.83 16.91 -1.86
C GLY A 170 -20.46 16.27 -2.01
N LYS A 171 -19.95 16.25 -3.26
CA LYS A 171 -18.66 15.64 -3.59
C LYS A 171 -17.49 16.59 -3.32
N GLY A 172 -16.43 16.07 -2.71
CA GLY A 172 -15.12 16.71 -2.62
C GLY A 172 -14.09 15.95 -3.46
N ASN A 173 -13.04 16.63 -3.89
CA ASN A 173 -11.93 16.02 -4.63
C ASN A 173 -10.60 16.59 -4.16
N ALA A 174 -9.73 15.72 -3.63
CA ALA A 174 -8.38 16.05 -3.21
C ALA A 174 -7.36 15.15 -3.88
N VAL A 175 -6.27 15.74 -4.32
CA VAL A 175 -5.17 15.07 -5.02
C VAL A 175 -3.90 15.26 -4.20
N LEU A 176 -3.27 14.16 -3.84
CA LEU A 176 -1.92 14.12 -3.29
C LEU A 176 -0.95 13.67 -4.38
N ASN A 177 0.01 14.52 -4.74
CA ASN A 177 1.17 14.12 -5.55
C ASN A 177 2.34 13.83 -4.61
N ILE A 178 3.08 12.77 -4.94
CA ILE A 178 4.21 12.25 -4.17
C ILE A 178 5.40 12.18 -5.11
N GLY A 179 6.52 12.74 -4.69
CA GLY A 179 7.78 12.64 -5.41
C GLY A 179 7.83 13.43 -6.73
N PRO A 180 8.86 13.16 -7.56
CA PRO A 180 9.88 12.13 -7.34
C PRO A 180 10.74 12.42 -6.10
N GLY A 181 10.84 11.45 -5.18
CA GLY A 181 11.73 11.50 -4.03
C GLY A 181 12.18 10.12 -3.52
N LYS A 182 12.95 10.10 -2.45
CA LYS A 182 13.49 8.90 -1.81
C LYS A 182 12.77 8.64 -0.49
N LEU A 183 12.45 7.38 -0.21
CA LEU A 183 12.01 6.90 1.10
C LEU A 183 13.08 5.96 1.66
N SER A 184 13.54 6.22 2.88
CA SER A 184 14.71 5.54 3.44
C SER A 184 14.61 5.36 4.94
N MET A 185 15.26 4.31 5.43
CA MET A 185 15.36 4.03 6.87
C MET A 185 16.30 5.01 7.58
N ASP A 186 17.22 5.64 6.85
CA ASP A 186 18.18 6.61 7.38
C ASP A 186 17.68 8.05 7.16
N SER A 187 17.37 8.38 5.91
CA SER A 187 16.98 9.74 5.54
C SER A 187 16.17 9.75 4.25
N SER A 188 14.86 9.97 4.41
CA SER A 188 13.93 10.22 3.32
C SER A 188 14.06 11.66 2.83
N ASP A 189 13.79 11.85 1.55
CA ASP A 189 13.69 13.15 0.91
C ASP A 189 12.57 13.08 -0.13
N MET A 190 11.35 13.33 0.33
CA MET A 190 10.14 13.10 -0.43
C MET A 190 9.26 14.35 -0.53
N PRO A 191 9.21 15.02 -1.70
CA PRO A 191 8.32 16.14 -1.91
C PRO A 191 6.87 15.67 -2.01
N LEU A 192 5.97 16.43 -1.41
CA LEU A 192 4.54 16.15 -1.34
C LEU A 192 3.75 17.40 -1.72
N GLN A 193 2.63 17.21 -2.41
CA GLN A 193 1.71 18.31 -2.73
C GLN A 193 0.27 17.81 -2.64
N LEU A 194 -0.43 18.24 -1.58
CA LEU A 194 -1.88 18.06 -1.48
C LEU A 194 -2.59 19.28 -2.07
N THR A 195 -3.52 19.04 -2.98
CA THR A 195 -4.39 20.08 -3.57
C THR A 195 -5.81 19.59 -3.71
N GLY A 196 -6.79 20.43 -3.38
CA GLY A 196 -8.17 20.15 -3.73
C GLY A 196 -9.16 20.70 -2.72
N GLU A 197 -10.36 20.13 -2.74
CA GLU A 197 -11.45 20.54 -1.87
C GLU A 197 -12.08 19.34 -1.16
N ALA A 198 -12.51 19.56 0.07
CA ALA A 198 -13.27 18.60 0.85
C ALA A 198 -14.49 19.31 1.43
N LYS A 199 -15.62 18.59 1.50
CA LYS A 199 -16.87 19.12 2.07
C LYS A 199 -17.22 18.33 3.31
N LEU A 200 -17.51 19.02 4.40
CA LEU A 200 -17.85 18.44 5.69
C LEU A 200 -18.98 19.27 6.32
N GLY A 201 -20.20 18.72 6.37
CA GLY A 201 -21.39 19.48 6.76
C GLY A 201 -21.59 20.71 5.85
N ASP A 202 -21.82 21.88 6.42
CA ASP A 202 -21.96 23.13 5.66
C ASP A 202 -20.62 23.82 5.34
N LEU A 203 -19.49 23.18 5.66
CA LEU A 203 -18.15 23.72 5.43
C LEU A 203 -17.50 23.11 4.18
N ILE A 204 -16.85 23.99 3.41
CA ILE A 204 -15.97 23.62 2.30
C ILE A 204 -14.56 24.01 2.67
N PHE A 205 -13.64 23.04 2.61
CA PHE A 205 -12.22 23.23 2.81
C PHE A 205 -11.51 23.22 1.46
N TYR A 206 -10.54 24.12 1.28
CA TYR A 206 -9.66 24.18 0.13
C TYR A 206 -8.22 24.05 0.60
N ALA A 207 -7.51 23.05 0.08
CA ALA A 207 -6.13 22.77 0.44
C ALA A 207 -5.19 23.09 -0.74
N ARG A 208 -4.10 23.78 -0.44
CA ARG A 208 -2.87 23.79 -1.24
C ARG A 208 -1.71 23.66 -0.28
N LEU A 209 -1.26 22.44 -0.05
CA LEU A 209 -0.25 22.12 0.96
C LEU A 209 0.97 21.48 0.29
N PRO A 210 1.94 22.28 -0.21
CA PRO A 210 3.27 21.78 -0.53
C PRO A 210 3.98 21.42 0.78
N ALA A 211 4.64 20.26 0.81
CA ALA A 211 5.39 19.79 1.96
C ALA A 211 6.59 18.93 1.54
N GLN A 212 7.51 18.72 2.47
CA GLN A 212 8.61 17.79 2.37
C GLN A 212 8.51 16.77 3.50
N LEU A 213 8.46 15.49 3.15
CA LEU A 213 8.65 14.40 4.10
C LEU A 213 10.14 14.04 4.14
N SER A 214 10.73 14.15 5.34
CA SER A 214 12.17 14.04 5.56
C SER A 214 12.49 13.16 6.77
N GLY A 215 13.76 12.79 6.92
CA GLY A 215 14.22 11.95 8.04
C GLY A 215 13.91 10.46 7.85
N PRO A 216 14.25 9.62 8.84
CA PRO A 216 14.10 8.18 8.73
C PRO A 216 12.61 7.78 8.72
N LEU A 217 12.24 6.72 7.99
CA LEU A 217 10.86 6.20 7.96
C LEU A 217 10.33 5.77 9.34
N THR A 218 11.22 5.50 10.30
CA THR A 218 10.85 5.18 11.69
C THR A 218 10.52 6.41 12.53
N ALA A 219 10.96 7.61 12.11
CA ALA A 219 10.66 8.88 12.76
C ALA A 219 10.60 10.01 11.71
N PRO A 220 9.61 9.96 10.79
CA PRO A 220 9.55 10.90 9.69
C PRO A 220 9.12 12.29 10.16
N VAL A 221 9.62 13.32 9.50
CA VAL A 221 9.26 14.72 9.73
C VAL A 221 8.60 15.29 8.48
N LEU A 222 7.39 15.81 8.64
CA LEU A 222 6.65 16.50 7.58
C LEU A 222 6.75 18.01 7.78
N ASN A 223 7.39 18.71 6.84
CA ASN A 223 7.54 20.16 6.87
C ASN A 223 6.74 20.79 5.73
N PHE A 224 5.84 21.73 6.04
CA PHE A 224 5.14 22.48 5.01
C PHE A 224 6.04 23.57 4.42
N HIS A 225 5.97 23.77 3.10
CA HIS A 225 6.69 24.83 2.43
C HIS A 225 5.92 26.16 2.49
N PRO A 226 6.62 27.30 2.38
CA PRO A 226 5.98 28.60 2.22
C PRO A 226 4.93 28.57 1.09
N GLY A 227 3.73 29.06 1.38
CA GLY A 227 2.58 28.99 0.48
C GLY A 227 1.63 27.84 0.75
N ALA A 228 1.91 26.99 1.76
CA ALA A 228 0.94 26.08 2.33
C ALA A 228 -0.23 26.86 2.94
N LEU A 229 -1.43 26.55 2.44
CA LEU A 229 -2.65 27.24 2.81
C LEU A 229 -3.82 26.27 2.85
N LEU A 230 -4.47 26.20 4.00
CA LEU A 230 -5.79 25.64 4.16
C LEU A 230 -6.79 26.80 4.29
N ARG A 231 -7.85 26.76 3.48
CA ARG A 231 -8.96 27.72 3.56
C ARG A 231 -10.22 26.98 3.91
N SER A 232 -11.12 27.62 4.65
CA SER A 232 -12.49 27.15 4.80
C SER A 232 -13.50 28.26 4.52
N ARG A 233 -14.69 27.86 4.08
CA ARG A 233 -15.87 28.72 3.90
C ARG A 233 -17.11 27.94 4.29
N GLY A 234 -18.10 28.61 4.87
CA GLY A 234 -19.42 28.01 5.10
C GLY A 234 -20.05 28.46 6.40
N ARG A 235 -21.22 27.91 6.70
CA ARG A 235 -22.01 28.26 7.88
C ARG A 235 -21.60 27.36 9.05
N VAL A 236 -21.17 27.94 10.17
CA VAL A 236 -20.72 27.17 11.35
C VAL A 236 -21.85 26.99 12.36
N ILE A 237 -22.75 27.98 12.45
CA ILE A 237 -24.02 27.95 13.21
C ILE A 237 -25.03 28.84 12.48
N ASP A 238 -26.33 28.72 12.78
CA ASP A 238 -27.41 29.45 12.09
C ASP A 238 -27.24 30.98 12.01
N SER A 239 -26.47 31.56 12.93
CA SER A 239 -26.18 32.99 13.03
C SER A 239 -24.77 33.41 12.60
N LEU A 240 -23.89 32.48 12.21
CA LEU A 240 -22.51 32.79 11.84
C LEU A 240 -22.14 32.16 10.50
N ASN A 241 -22.12 32.99 9.46
CA ASN A 241 -21.59 32.65 8.16
C ASN A 241 -20.10 33.04 8.10
N ILE A 242 -19.23 32.08 7.83
CA ILE A 242 -17.80 32.33 7.63
C ILE A 242 -17.56 32.52 6.15
N ASP A 243 -17.29 33.77 5.75
CA ASP A 243 -16.93 34.10 4.38
C ASP A 243 -15.61 33.43 3.98
N GLU A 244 -14.63 33.46 4.87
CA GLU A 244 -13.33 32.81 4.69
C GLU A 244 -12.49 32.74 5.98
N ILE A 245 -11.90 31.58 6.29
CA ILE A 245 -10.74 31.46 7.19
C ILE A 245 -9.52 31.00 6.40
N ARG A 246 -8.33 31.53 6.74
CA ARG A 246 -7.03 31.15 6.17
C ARG A 246 -6.09 30.66 7.27
N TRP A 247 -5.57 29.46 7.10
CA TRP A 247 -4.51 28.91 7.93
C TRP A 247 -3.23 28.77 7.10
N PRO A 248 -2.27 29.70 7.21
CA PRO A 248 -0.91 29.44 6.74
C PRO A 248 -0.28 28.37 7.64
N LEU A 249 0.36 27.38 7.03
CA LEU A 249 1.03 26.27 7.72
C LEU A 249 2.55 26.37 7.60
#